data_AF-A0A1I5XT35-F1
#
_entry.id   AF-A0A1I5XT35-F1
#
_cell.length_a   1.000
_cell.length_b   1.000
_cell.length_c   1.000
_cell.angle_alpha   90.00
_cell.angle_beta   90.00
_cell.angle_gamma   90.00
#
_symmetry.space_group_name_H-M   'P 1'
#
loop_
_entity.id
_entity.type
_entity.pdbx_description
1 polymer ?
#
loop_
_entity_poly.entity_id
_entity_poly.type
_entity_poly.pdbx_seq_one_letter_code
_entity_poly.pdbx_strand_id
1 'polypeptide(L)'
;MAIQKVNIQQAFYDVLIERDFDNFTALQLRDAVGATSQEKRKVIELRKLVYRTLNRLINKGLIVKDHACEGKKPVYLKAESFDTANWHILDHITNDTPQSISEGTTEWLNERLEQCESDFIACLSEFETYKDLCKQAPHLNAKLQDVRSKAREQSSRLLGEIRALKIAMSIS
;
A
#
# COMPACT_ATOMS: atom_id res chain seq x y z
N MET A 1 -27.20 -18.06 -0.07
CA MET A 1 -26.81 -16.84 -0.81
C MET A 1 -25.76 -16.12 0.01
N ALA A 2 -24.55 -15.93 -0.52
CA ALA A 2 -23.44 -15.35 0.22
C ALA A 2 -23.68 -13.85 0.42
N ILE A 3 -23.85 -13.43 1.67
CA ILE A 3 -23.98 -12.02 2.05
C ILE A 3 -22.62 -11.36 1.79
N GLN A 4 -22.50 -10.64 0.68
CA GLN A 4 -21.26 -9.94 0.33
C GLN A 4 -21.07 -8.76 1.27
N LYS A 5 -20.11 -8.88 2.20
CA LYS A 5 -19.69 -7.78 3.07
C LYS A 5 -19.13 -6.64 2.22
N VAL A 6 -19.58 -5.42 2.49
CA VAL A 6 -19.11 -4.22 1.77
C VAL A 6 -18.38 -3.30 2.72
N ASN A 7 -17.06 -3.28 2.57
CA ASN A 7 -16.18 -2.40 3.30
C ASN A 7 -16.38 -0.96 2.81
N ILE A 8 -16.70 -0.06 3.74
CA ILE A 8 -16.88 1.37 3.49
C ILE A 8 -16.17 2.14 4.59
N GLN A 9 -15.51 3.24 4.22
CA GLN A 9 -14.87 4.12 5.19
C GLN A 9 -15.95 4.91 5.94
N GLN A 10 -15.76 5.10 7.25
CA GLN A 10 -16.71 5.80 8.13
C GLN A 10 -17.20 7.13 7.55
N ALA A 11 -16.29 8.01 7.09
CA ALA A 11 -16.66 9.30 6.51
C ALA A 11 -17.56 9.21 5.26
N PHE A 12 -17.49 8.12 4.50
CA PHE A 12 -18.39 7.87 3.36
C PHE A 12 -19.70 7.22 3.81
N TYR A 13 -19.66 6.37 4.83
CA TYR A 13 -20.86 5.80 5.45
C TYR A 13 -21.73 6.91 6.01
N ASP A 14 -21.16 7.81 6.81
CA ASP A 14 -21.89 8.93 7.44
C ASP A 14 -22.53 9.83 6.37
N VAL A 15 -21.79 10.18 5.32
CA VAL A 15 -22.31 11.04 4.26
C VAL A 15 -23.39 10.34 3.42
N LEU A 16 -23.21 9.06 3.09
CA LEU A 16 -24.15 8.36 2.21
C LEU A 16 -25.41 7.90 2.95
N ILE A 17 -25.32 7.59 4.24
CA ILE A 17 -26.41 7.01 5.04
C ILE A 17 -27.03 8.03 6.00
N GLU A 18 -26.25 8.81 6.77
CA GLU A 18 -26.84 9.78 7.72
C GLU A 18 -27.45 11.00 7.03
N ARG A 19 -26.94 11.39 5.85
CA ARG A 19 -27.43 12.58 5.12
C ARG A 19 -28.41 12.29 3.99
N ASP A 20 -28.88 11.04 3.89
CA ASP A 20 -29.77 10.56 2.82
C ASP A 20 -29.37 11.10 1.44
N PHE A 21 -28.08 10.93 1.14
CA PHE A 21 -27.44 11.62 0.04
C PHE A 21 -27.70 10.91 -1.29
N ASP A 22 -28.88 11.15 -1.84
CA ASP A 22 -29.34 10.62 -3.12
C ASP A 22 -29.03 11.59 -4.26
N ASN A 23 -28.77 11.06 -5.47
CA ASN A 23 -28.57 11.83 -6.69
C ASN A 23 -27.42 12.85 -6.64
N PHE A 24 -26.21 12.36 -6.41
CA PHE A 24 -25.04 13.21 -6.19
C PHE A 24 -23.99 13.10 -7.29
N THR A 25 -23.18 14.16 -7.45
CA THR A 25 -21.98 14.16 -8.30
C THR A 25 -20.75 13.79 -7.46
N ALA A 26 -19.73 13.18 -8.08
CA ALA A 26 -18.44 12.88 -7.42
C ALA A 26 -17.80 14.11 -6.73
N LEU A 27 -18.04 15.33 -7.25
CA LEU A 27 -17.60 16.58 -6.63
C LEU A 27 -18.32 16.87 -5.31
N GLN A 28 -19.64 16.67 -5.28
CA GLN A 28 -20.44 16.92 -4.08
C GLN A 28 -20.12 15.90 -2.99
N LEU A 29 -19.89 14.63 -3.36
CA LEU A 29 -19.43 13.60 -2.43
C LEU A 29 -18.05 13.95 -1.85
N ARG A 30 -17.11 14.43 -2.68
CA ARG A 30 -15.80 14.91 -2.21
C ARG A 30 -15.95 16.04 -1.18
N ASP A 31 -16.79 17.03 -1.48
CA ASP A 31 -16.93 18.20 -0.61
C ASP A 31 -17.62 17.84 0.71
N ALA A 32 -18.62 16.95 0.68
CA ALA A 32 -19.26 16.44 1.88
C ALA A 32 -18.31 15.60 2.75
N VAL A 33 -17.57 14.65 2.16
CA VAL A 33 -16.58 13.84 2.89
C VAL A 33 -15.43 14.69 3.43
N GLY A 34 -15.01 15.72 2.69
CA GLY A 34 -14.00 16.68 3.14
C GLY A 34 -14.48 17.57 4.29
N ALA A 35 -15.78 17.80 4.42
CA ALA A 35 -16.37 18.55 5.54
C ALA A 35 -16.53 17.67 6.79
N THR A 36 -16.81 16.37 6.62
CA THR A 36 -16.93 15.40 7.73
C THR A 36 -15.57 14.90 8.24
N SER A 37 -14.56 14.82 7.37
CA SER A 37 -13.21 14.39 7.76
C SER A 37 -12.50 15.49 8.55
N GLN A 38 -12.29 15.26 9.85
CA GLN A 38 -11.52 16.13 10.75
C GLN A 38 -10.08 16.40 10.25
N GLU A 39 -9.54 15.46 9.47
CA GLU A 39 -8.21 15.58 8.85
C GLU A 39 -8.25 16.43 7.57
N LYS A 40 -7.46 17.50 7.54
CA LYS A 40 -7.16 18.28 6.32
C LYS A 40 -6.32 17.45 5.35
N ARG A 41 -6.94 16.47 4.68
CA ARG A 41 -6.31 15.74 3.58
C ARG A 41 -6.16 16.62 2.34
N LYS A 42 -5.10 16.37 1.57
CA LYS A 42 -4.89 17.04 0.28
C LYS A 42 -6.08 16.75 -0.65
N VAL A 43 -6.59 17.79 -1.30
CA VAL A 43 -7.75 17.73 -2.22
C VAL A 43 -7.58 16.67 -3.32
N ILE A 44 -6.33 16.44 -3.75
CA ILE A 44 -5.97 15.46 -4.78
C ILE A 44 -6.21 14.02 -4.29
N GLU A 45 -5.77 13.71 -3.06
CA GLU A 45 -5.94 12.38 -2.48
C GLU A 45 -7.42 12.10 -2.18
N LEU A 46 -8.15 13.11 -1.73
CA LEU A 46 -9.59 13.00 -1.50
C LEU A 46 -10.35 12.68 -2.80
N ARG A 47 -9.98 13.31 -3.92
CA ARG A 47 -10.56 12.98 -5.25
C ARG A 47 -10.30 11.53 -5.64
N LYS A 48 -9.07 11.03 -5.50
CA LYS A 48 -8.72 9.63 -5.82
C LYS A 48 -9.55 8.66 -4.97
N LEU A 49 -9.67 8.93 -3.68
CA LEU A 49 -10.41 8.10 -2.72
C LEU A 49 -11.90 8.03 -3.08
N VAL A 50 -12.50 9.17 -3.44
CA VAL A 50 -13.89 9.25 -3.90
C VAL A 50 -14.10 8.40 -5.15
N TYR A 51 -13.26 8.55 -6.18
CA TYR A 51 -13.41 7.76 -7.41
C TYR A 51 -13.19 6.26 -7.18
N ARG A 52 -12.21 5.87 -6.36
CA ARG A 52 -11.99 4.46 -5.98
C ARG A 52 -13.20 3.87 -5.26
N THR A 53 -13.74 4.60 -4.30
CA THR A 53 -14.91 4.17 -3.53
C THR A 53 -16.15 4.07 -4.41
N LEU A 54 -16.39 5.06 -5.28
CA LEU A 54 -17.49 5.03 -6.24
C LEU A 54 -17.37 3.85 -7.21
N ASN A 55 -16.21 3.64 -7.82
CA ASN A 55 -16.00 2.50 -8.72
C ASN A 55 -16.23 1.17 -8.00
N ARG A 56 -15.81 1.04 -6.74
CA ARG A 56 -16.06 -0.16 -5.94
C ARG A 56 -17.54 -0.38 -5.68
N LEU A 57 -18.29 0.68 -5.38
CA LEU A 57 -19.75 0.61 -5.15
C LEU A 57 -20.52 0.32 -6.44
N ILE A 58 -20.08 0.88 -7.57
CA ILE A 58 -20.64 0.61 -8.90
C ILE A 58 -20.39 -0.85 -9.29
N ASN A 59 -19.16 -1.35 -9.10
CA ASN A 59 -18.83 -2.75 -9.40
C ASN A 59 -19.62 -3.75 -8.54
N LYS A 60 -20.06 -3.34 -7.35
CA LYS A 60 -20.93 -4.13 -6.48
C LYS A 60 -22.42 -3.94 -6.76
N GLY A 61 -22.79 -3.10 -7.73
CA GLY A 61 -24.18 -2.81 -8.09
C GLY A 61 -24.94 -2.06 -7.00
N LEU A 62 -24.24 -1.35 -6.11
CA LEU A 62 -24.84 -0.56 -5.02
C LEU A 62 -25.12 0.89 -5.42
N ILE A 63 -24.37 1.38 -6.41
CA ILE A 63 -24.55 2.70 -6.98
C ILE A 63 -24.66 2.54 -8.50
N VAL A 64 -25.69 3.15 -9.07
CA VAL A 64 -25.87 3.24 -10.52
C VAL A 64 -25.37 4.61 -10.97
N LYS A 65 -24.49 4.60 -11.96
CA LYS A 65 -24.07 5.82 -12.62
C LYS A 65 -25.11 6.17 -13.68
N ASP A 66 -25.87 7.22 -13.43
CA ASP A 66 -26.75 7.79 -14.43
C ASP A 66 -25.94 8.73 -15.33
N HIS A 67 -25.86 8.36 -16.61
CA HIS A 67 -25.32 9.22 -17.63
C HIS A 67 -26.40 10.22 -18.02
N ALA A 68 -26.55 11.27 -17.19
CA ALA A 68 -27.37 12.41 -17.53
C ALA A 68 -26.96 12.90 -18.94
N CYS A 69 -27.94 12.98 -19.84
CA CYS A 69 -27.80 13.23 -21.27
C CYS A 69 -26.65 14.20 -21.64
N GLU A 70 -26.00 13.90 -22.77
CA GLU A 70 -24.92 14.65 -23.45
C GLU A 70 -24.66 16.05 -22.88
N GLY A 71 -23.59 16.19 -22.10
CA GLY A 71 -23.05 17.47 -21.63
C GLY A 71 -23.18 17.75 -20.13
N LYS A 72 -23.92 16.93 -19.36
CA LYS A 72 -23.99 17.07 -17.90
C LYS A 72 -23.00 16.16 -17.18
N LYS A 73 -22.55 16.59 -15.98
CA LYS A 73 -21.66 15.80 -15.14
C LYS A 73 -22.38 14.50 -14.73
N PRO A 74 -21.70 13.35 -14.69
CA PRO A 74 -22.33 12.08 -14.35
C PRO A 74 -22.86 12.14 -12.92
N VAL A 75 -24.10 11.67 -12.76
CA VAL A 75 -24.77 11.65 -11.46
C VAL A 75 -24.84 10.22 -10.97
N TYR A 76 -24.71 10.02 -9.67
CA TYR A 76 -24.69 8.72 -9.02
C TYR A 76 -25.95 8.57 -8.18
N LEU A 77 -26.70 7.50 -8.45
CA LEU A 77 -27.93 7.12 -7.77
C LEU A 77 -27.66 5.89 -6.91
N LYS A 78 -28.23 5.84 -5.70
CA LYS A 78 -28.21 4.62 -4.89
C LYS A 78 -29.14 3.59 -5.51
N ALA A 79 -28.72 2.34 -5.56
CA ALA A 79 -29.56 1.23 -5.99
C ALA A 79 -30.42 0.72 -4.82
N GLU A 80 -31.54 0.06 -5.09
CA GLU A 80 -32.38 -0.58 -4.04
C GLU A 80 -31.61 -1.63 -3.21
N SER A 81 -30.54 -2.19 -3.78
CA SER A 81 -29.60 -3.10 -3.11
C SER A 81 -28.72 -2.41 -2.07
N PHE A 82 -28.70 -1.07 -2.00
CA PHE A 82 -27.89 -0.29 -1.07
C PHE A 82 -28.36 -0.44 0.38
N ASP A 83 -29.68 -0.48 0.61
CA ASP A 83 -30.27 -0.59 1.95
C ASP A 83 -30.22 -2.03 2.50
N THR A 84 -30.11 -3.02 1.61
CA THR A 84 -30.00 -4.45 1.97
C THR A 84 -28.53 -4.89 2.14
N ALA A 85 -27.57 -4.01 1.86
CA ALA A 85 -26.14 -4.34 1.91
C ALA A 85 -25.65 -4.47 3.36
N ASN A 86 -24.82 -5.48 3.62
CA ASN A 86 -24.18 -5.67 4.92
C ASN A 86 -22.90 -4.83 4.97
N TRP A 87 -23.02 -3.63 5.53
CA TRP A 87 -21.94 -2.65 5.63
C TRP A 87 -20.98 -3.00 6.75
N HIS A 88 -19.68 -3.00 6.43
CA HIS A 88 -18.63 -3.03 7.44
C HIS A 88 -17.94 -1.68 7.48
N ILE A 89 -18.17 -0.93 8.56
CA ILE A 89 -17.61 0.40 8.77
C ILE A 89 -16.15 0.23 9.19
N LEU A 90 -15.24 0.70 8.34
CA LEU A 90 -13.87 0.93 8.76
C LEU A 90 -13.82 2.23 9.55
N ASP A 91 -13.97 2.08 10.86
CA ASP A 91 -13.70 3.09 11.85
C ASP A 91 -12.24 3.54 11.71
N HIS A 92 -12.04 4.86 11.55
CA HIS A 92 -10.75 5.58 11.60
C HIS A 92 -9.49 4.79 11.25
N ILE A 93 -8.95 5.01 10.03
CA ILE A 93 -7.59 4.69 9.57
C ILE A 93 -6.73 3.90 10.58
N THR A 94 -6.85 2.58 10.59
CA THR A 94 -5.61 1.85 10.34
C THR A 94 -5.33 2.02 8.85
N ASN A 95 -4.08 2.21 8.48
CA ASN A 95 -3.65 2.50 7.12
C ASN A 95 -3.85 1.31 6.16
N ASP A 96 -5.03 0.71 6.13
CA ASP A 96 -5.44 -0.23 5.09
C ASP A 96 -6.07 0.54 3.94
N THR A 97 -5.16 1.19 3.21
CA THR A 97 -5.40 1.61 1.83
C THR A 97 -5.81 0.36 1.02
N PRO A 98 -6.81 0.44 0.12
CA PRO A 98 -7.02 -0.63 -0.85
C PRO A 98 -5.79 -0.67 -1.76
N GLN A 99 -4.92 -1.63 -1.46
CA GLN A 99 -3.71 -2.06 -2.14
C GLN A 99 -3.73 -1.67 -3.61
N SER A 100 -3.21 -0.46 -3.85
CA SER A 100 -2.62 -0.13 -5.14
C SER A 100 -1.50 -1.14 -5.30
N ILE A 101 -1.46 -1.86 -6.42
CA ILE A 101 -0.36 -2.79 -6.75
C ILE A 101 1.01 -2.07 -6.57
N SER A 102 1.05 -0.73 -6.63
CA SER A 102 2.23 0.08 -6.31
C SER A 102 2.61 0.15 -4.82
N GLU A 103 1.67 0.20 -3.86
CA GLU A 103 2.00 0.30 -2.42
C GLU A 103 2.61 -0.99 -1.90
N GLY A 104 2.04 -2.15 -2.27
CA GLY A 104 2.63 -3.45 -1.95
C GLY A 104 3.99 -3.67 -2.63
N THR A 105 4.20 -3.10 -3.82
CA THR A 105 5.51 -3.16 -4.48
C THR A 105 6.54 -2.31 -3.75
N THR A 106 6.18 -1.10 -3.30
CA THR A 106 7.09 -0.24 -2.51
C THR A 106 7.38 -0.79 -1.12
N GLU A 107 6.41 -1.43 -0.48
CA GLU A 107 6.57 -2.02 0.85
C GLU A 107 7.45 -3.28 0.78
N TRP A 108 7.19 -4.19 -0.17
CA TRP A 108 8.05 -5.35 -0.44
C TRP A 108 9.49 -4.93 -0.82
N LEU A 109 9.65 -3.88 -1.63
CA LEU A 109 10.99 -3.36 -1.98
C LEU A 109 11.75 -2.86 -0.75
N ASN A 110 11.07 -2.15 0.16
CA ASN A 110 11.65 -1.69 1.42
C ASN A 110 12.04 -2.85 2.33
N GLU A 111 11.14 -3.80 2.57
CA GLU A 111 11.42 -4.99 3.39
C GLU A 111 12.60 -5.78 2.82
N ARG A 112 12.64 -5.95 1.49
CA ARG A 112 13.74 -6.65 0.82
C ARG A 112 15.06 -5.87 0.93
N LEU A 113 15.01 -4.54 0.87
CA LEU A 113 16.18 -3.69 1.05
C LEU A 113 16.73 -3.78 2.47
N GLU A 114 15.88 -3.65 3.48
CA GLU A 114 16.26 -3.77 4.90
C GLU A 114 16.88 -5.13 5.20
N GLN A 115 16.30 -6.21 4.67
CA GLN A 115 16.87 -7.54 4.81
C GLN A 115 18.26 -7.64 4.16
N CYS A 116 18.42 -7.12 2.93
CA CYS A 116 19.73 -7.15 2.25
C CYS A 116 20.78 -6.32 2.99
N GLU A 117 20.41 -5.18 3.56
CA GLU A 117 21.32 -4.34 4.35
C GLU A 117 21.74 -5.07 5.65
N SER A 118 20.81 -5.73 6.33
CA SER A 118 21.09 -6.56 7.50
C SER A 118 22.03 -7.72 7.17
N ASP A 119 21.74 -8.47 6.11
CA ASP A 119 22.56 -9.61 5.65
C ASP A 119 23.96 -9.14 5.23
N PHE A 120 24.08 -7.95 4.64
CA PHE A 120 25.36 -7.37 4.26
C PHE A 120 26.23 -7.07 5.47
N ILE A 121 25.64 -6.50 6.53
CA ILE A 121 26.34 -6.24 7.81
C ILE A 121 26.78 -7.55 8.44
N ALA A 122 25.90 -8.57 8.47
CA ALA A 122 26.22 -9.89 8.98
C ALA A 122 27.43 -10.51 8.24
N CYS A 123 27.41 -10.52 6.90
CA CYS A 123 28.51 -11.04 6.08
C CYS A 123 29.82 -10.27 6.31
N LEU A 124 29.74 -8.95 6.50
CA LEU A 124 30.92 -8.13 6.78
C LEU A 124 31.51 -8.48 8.15
N SER A 125 30.68 -8.61 9.17
CA SER A 125 31.12 -9.00 10.52
C SER A 125 31.73 -10.41 10.55
N GLU A 126 31.18 -11.34 9.76
CA GLU A 126 31.71 -12.69 9.61
C GLU A 126 33.11 -12.66 8.95
N PHE A 127 33.26 -11.87 7.88
CA PHE A 127 34.54 -11.65 7.22
C PHE A 127 35.60 -11.03 8.15
N GLU A 128 35.21 -10.05 8.96
CA GLU A 128 36.09 -9.44 9.96
C GLU A 128 36.49 -10.45 11.05
N THR A 129 35.54 -11.26 11.52
CA THR A 129 35.79 -12.33 12.47
C THR A 129 36.79 -13.34 11.91
N TYR A 130 36.65 -13.76 10.64
CA TYR A 130 37.63 -14.62 9.98
C TYR A 130 39.01 -13.97 9.87
N LYS A 131 39.07 -12.67 9.55
CA LYS A 131 40.33 -11.92 9.47
C LYS A 131 41.05 -11.89 10.82
N ASP A 132 40.32 -11.75 11.92
CA ASP A 132 40.91 -11.73 13.25
C ASP A 132 41.29 -13.12 13.75
N LEU A 133 40.47 -14.15 13.46
CA LEU A 133 40.83 -15.56 13.68
C LEU A 133 42.12 -15.94 12.94
N CYS A 134 42.30 -15.50 11.69
CA CYS A 134 43.53 -15.70 10.92
C CYS A 134 44.78 -15.11 11.60
N LYS A 135 44.63 -14.00 12.35
CA LYS A 135 45.73 -13.38 13.10
C LYS A 135 46.02 -14.14 14.38
N GLN A 136 44.97 -14.55 15.11
CA GLN A 136 45.08 -15.21 16.41
C GLN A 136 45.53 -16.68 16.27
N ALA A 137 45.12 -17.35 15.20
CA ALA A 137 45.39 -18.76 14.94
C ALA A 137 45.85 -18.98 13.48
N PRO A 138 47.13 -18.66 13.15
CA PRO A 138 47.62 -18.73 11.76
C PRO A 138 47.53 -20.13 11.13
N HIS A 139 47.56 -21.19 11.94
CA HIS A 139 47.40 -22.57 11.48
C HIS A 139 46.02 -22.87 10.87
N LEU A 140 45.01 -22.01 11.12
CA LEU A 140 43.68 -22.11 10.53
C LEU A 140 43.54 -21.37 9.19
N ASN A 141 44.55 -20.60 8.76
CA ASN A 141 44.46 -19.75 7.55
C ASN A 141 44.05 -20.54 6.30
N ALA A 142 44.67 -21.69 6.07
CA ALA A 142 44.35 -22.53 4.91
C ALA A 142 42.91 -23.05 4.94
N LYS A 143 42.37 -23.33 6.13
CA LYS A 143 40.98 -23.81 6.31
C LYS A 143 39.96 -22.68 6.19
N LEU A 144 40.32 -21.47 6.66
CA LEU A 144 39.43 -20.30 6.67
C LEU A 144 39.47 -19.50 5.37
N GLN A 145 40.44 -19.73 4.48
CA GLN A 145 40.59 -19.00 3.23
C GLN A 145 39.33 -19.07 2.35
N ASP A 146 38.77 -20.27 2.19
CA ASP A 146 37.59 -20.49 1.34
C ASP A 146 36.36 -19.78 1.89
N VAL A 147 36.06 -19.94 3.18
CA VAL A 147 34.91 -19.29 3.82
C VAL A 147 35.06 -17.78 3.88
N ARG A 148 36.28 -17.27 4.10
CA ARG A 148 36.55 -15.83 4.03
C ARG A 148 36.36 -15.27 2.61
N SER A 149 36.77 -16.02 1.58
CA SER A 149 36.54 -15.62 0.19
C SER A 149 35.05 -15.61 -0.15
N LYS A 150 34.30 -16.63 0.28
CA LYS A 150 32.84 -16.71 0.10
C LYS A 150 32.11 -15.56 0.80
N ALA A 151 32.47 -15.21 2.03
CA ALA A 151 31.89 -14.06 2.74
C ALA A 151 32.14 -12.73 1.99
N ARG A 152 33.31 -12.58 1.37
CA ARG A 152 33.64 -11.41 0.52
C ARG A 152 32.85 -11.38 -0.79
N GLU A 153 32.67 -12.53 -1.42
CA GLU A 153 31.86 -12.65 -2.64
C GLU A 153 30.39 -12.35 -2.35
N GLN A 154 29.86 -12.91 -1.25
CA GLN A 154 28.50 -12.69 -0.80
C GLN A 154 28.23 -11.22 -0.44
N SER A 155 29.16 -10.53 0.22
CA SER A 155 29.01 -9.09 0.48
C SER A 155 28.99 -8.27 -0.81
N SER A 156 29.80 -8.63 -1.82
CA SER A 156 29.79 -7.97 -3.13
C SER A 156 28.45 -8.18 -3.86
N ARG A 157 27.88 -9.38 -3.75
CA ARG A 157 26.56 -9.71 -4.31
C ARG A 157 25.44 -8.91 -3.63
N LEU A 158 25.40 -8.92 -2.30
CA LEU A 158 24.42 -8.17 -1.51
C LEU A 158 24.49 -6.66 -1.80
N LEU A 159 25.70 -6.10 -1.94
CA LEU A 159 25.87 -4.70 -2.34
C LEU A 159 25.30 -4.41 -3.73
N GLY A 160 25.43 -5.34 -4.67
CA GLY A 160 24.79 -5.26 -5.99
C GLY A 160 23.27 -5.26 -5.89
N GLU A 161 22.71 -6.17 -5.08
CA GLU A 161 21.27 -6.26 -4.82
C GLU A 161 20.73 -4.96 -4.17
N ILE A 162 21.41 -4.43 -3.14
CA ILE A 162 21.06 -3.16 -2.49
C ILE A 162 21.01 -2.00 -3.49
N ARG A 163 22.01 -1.89 -4.38
CA ARG A 163 22.03 -0.84 -5.42
C ARG A 163 20.88 -0.99 -6.39
N ALA A 164 20.60 -2.21 -6.84
CA ALA A 164 19.50 -2.49 -7.75
C ALA A 164 18.14 -2.14 -7.12
N LEU A 165 17.93 -2.51 -5.85
CA LEU A 165 16.71 -2.19 -5.10
C LEU A 165 16.54 -0.68 -4.89
N LYS A 166 17.60 0.04 -4.51
CA LYS A 166 17.57 1.51 -4.38
C LYS A 166 17.24 2.20 -5.70
N ILE A 167 17.78 1.72 -6.82
CA ILE A 167 17.44 2.23 -8.15
C ILE A 167 15.97 1.93 -8.47
N ALA A 168 15.51 0.70 -8.24
CA ALA A 168 14.12 0.32 -8.47
C ALA A 168 13.13 1.20 -7.68
N MET A 169 13.43 1.48 -6.41
CA MET A 169 12.65 2.39 -5.57
C MET A 169 12.67 3.84 -6.03
N SER A 170 13.77 4.30 -6.66
CA SER A 170 13.86 5.67 -7.17
C SER A 170 13.05 5.89 -8.45
N ILE A 171 12.73 4.82 -9.17
CA ILE A 171 12.01 4.84 -10.45
C ILE A 171 10.52 4.48 -10.27
N SER A 172 10.16 3.79 -9.18
CA SER A 172 8.76 3.48 -8.78
C SER A 172 8.03 4.67 -8.17
#